data_AF-A0A0C3FP06-F1
#
_entry.id   AF-A0A0C3FP06-F1
#
_cell.length_a   1.000
_cell.length_b   1.000
_cell.length_c   1.000
_cell.angle_alpha   90.00
_cell.angle_beta   90.00
_cell.angle_gamma   90.00
#
_symmetry.space_group_name_H-M   'P 1'
#
loop_
_entity.id
_entity.type
_entity.pdbx_description
1 polymer ?
#
loop_
_entity_poly.entity_id
_entity_poly.type
_entity_poly.pdbx_seq_one_letter_code
_entity_poly.pdbx_strand_id
1 'polypeptide(L)'
;IAFWFPEFKLGFQCRTPPNADQCPIFYYKTLAVTCSILHRIPHRKPRMVIYSDNQNTVDIWHSLKASAPYNQLLIIAIDEIINLQIDTRVVHIPSVSNSVANALSRFNNGVASYLVPRLEILSFQPPRGMLGAVQK
;
A
#
# COMPACT_ATOMS: atom_id res chain seq x y z
N ILE A 1 7.60 3.17 -2.98
CA ILE A 1 6.49 2.55 -2.23
C ILE A 1 6.45 1.06 -2.48
N ALA A 2 5.91 0.28 -1.54
CA ALA A 2 5.76 -1.15 -1.71
C ALA A 2 4.59 -1.69 -0.87
N PHE A 3 4.07 -2.84 -1.28
CA PHE A 3 3.16 -3.69 -0.53
C PHE A 3 3.43 -5.16 -0.89
N TRP A 4 2.89 -6.11 -0.17
CA TRP A 4 3.06 -7.53 -0.49
C TRP A 4 1.88 -8.35 0.01
N PHE A 5 1.66 -9.50 -0.61
CA PHE A 5 0.68 -10.50 -0.21
C PHE A 5 1.39 -11.72 0.39
N PRO A 6 1.29 -11.92 1.73
CA PRO A 6 1.94 -13.05 2.39
C PRO A 6 1.50 -14.42 1.88
N GLU A 7 0.19 -14.57 1.60
CA GLU A 7 -0.40 -15.81 1.12
C GLU A 7 0.21 -16.29 -0.21
N PHE A 8 0.66 -15.36 -1.05
CA PHE A 8 1.21 -15.65 -2.38
C PHE A 8 2.73 -15.52 -2.45
N LYS A 9 3.37 -15.10 -1.36
CA LYS A 9 4.78 -14.68 -1.38
C LYS A 9 5.08 -13.74 -2.55
N LEU A 10 4.20 -12.76 -2.75
CA LEU A 10 4.28 -11.82 -3.86
C LEU A 10 4.43 -10.40 -3.34
N GLY A 11 5.57 -9.78 -3.62
CA GLY A 11 5.88 -8.39 -3.29
C GLY A 11 5.76 -7.49 -4.51
N PHE A 12 5.32 -6.26 -4.29
CA PHE A 12 5.19 -5.23 -5.31
C PHE A 12 5.96 -3.99 -4.88
N GLN A 13 6.80 -3.45 -5.76
CA GLN A 13 7.58 -2.24 -5.49
C GLN A 13 7.49 -1.24 -6.64
N CYS A 14 7.49 0.04 -6.30
CA CYS A 14 7.49 1.15 -7.24
C CYS A 14 8.41 2.26 -6.73
N ARG A 15 9.27 2.78 -7.62
CA ARG A 15 10.16 3.90 -7.26
C ARG A 15 9.33 5.16 -7.12
N THR A 16 9.52 5.87 -6.02
CA THR A 16 8.99 7.23 -5.87
C THR A 16 9.85 8.18 -6.70
N PRO A 17 9.28 9.29 -7.21
CA PRO A 17 10.07 10.26 -7.96
C PRO A 17 11.17 10.88 -7.09
N PRO A 18 12.21 11.49 -7.69
CA PRO A 18 13.30 12.11 -6.95
C PRO A 18 12.86 13.16 -5.92
N ASN A 19 11.72 13.83 -6.14
CA ASN A 19 11.18 14.86 -5.26
C ASN A 19 10.25 14.31 -4.16
N ALA A 20 10.33 13.00 -3.90
CA ALA A 20 9.44 12.33 -2.95
C ALA A 20 9.53 12.88 -1.53
N ASP A 21 10.68 13.42 -1.14
CA ASP A 21 10.90 13.97 0.20
C ASP A 21 10.00 15.20 0.49
N GLN A 22 9.41 15.80 -0.54
CA GLN A 22 8.44 16.88 -0.40
C GLN A 22 7.05 16.40 0.04
N CYS A 23 6.76 15.10 -0.10
CA CYS A 23 5.51 14.49 0.32
C CYS A 23 5.66 13.79 1.68
N PRO A 24 4.71 13.97 2.61
CA PRO A 24 4.75 13.28 3.90
C PRO A 24 4.80 11.75 3.71
N ILE A 25 5.59 11.06 4.54
CA ILE A 25 5.65 9.58 4.55
C ILE A 25 4.26 8.93 4.66
N PHE A 26 3.36 9.60 5.38
CA PHE A 26 1.96 9.22 5.53
C PHE A 26 1.24 9.09 4.17
N TYR A 27 1.51 9.97 3.21
CA TYR A 27 0.92 9.90 1.87
C TYR A 27 1.35 8.62 1.16
N TYR A 28 2.64 8.28 1.19
CA TYR A 28 3.15 7.07 0.56
C TYR A 28 2.68 5.79 1.23
N LYS A 29 2.48 5.80 2.55
CA LYS A 29 1.88 4.68 3.28
C LYS A 29 0.42 4.50 2.90
N THR A 30 -0.33 5.59 2.77
CA THR A 30 -1.72 5.57 2.30
C THR A 30 -1.81 5.07 0.87
N LEU A 31 -0.95 5.58 -0.02
CA LEU A 31 -0.87 5.15 -1.41
C LEU A 31 -0.52 3.67 -1.54
N ALA A 32 0.35 3.14 -0.69
CA ALA A 32 0.66 1.71 -0.67
C ALA A 32 -0.58 0.86 -0.31
N VAL A 33 -1.38 1.30 0.66
CA VAL A 33 -2.66 0.63 1.00
C VAL A 33 -3.62 0.67 -0.19
N THR A 34 -3.84 1.85 -0.78
CA THR A 34 -4.66 2.02 -2.00
C THR A 34 -4.19 1.08 -3.11
N CYS A 35 -2.89 1.06 -3.42
CA CYS A 35 -2.35 0.22 -4.49
C CYS A 35 -2.50 -1.28 -4.18
N SER A 36 -2.41 -1.69 -2.92
CA SER A 36 -2.63 -3.10 -2.53
C SER A 36 -4.05 -3.57 -2.81
N ILE A 37 -5.06 -2.69 -2.67
CA ILE A 37 -6.46 -2.97 -2.99
C ILE A 37 -6.62 -3.07 -4.50
N LEU A 38 -6.08 -2.11 -5.25
CA LEU A 38 -6.12 -2.11 -6.72
C LEU A 38 -5.42 -3.31 -7.36
N HIS A 39 -4.40 -3.86 -6.69
CA HIS A 39 -3.69 -5.07 -7.11
C HIS A 39 -4.16 -6.32 -6.39
N ARG A 40 -5.36 -6.29 -5.79
CA ARG A 40 -5.96 -7.48 -5.20
C ARG A 40 -5.96 -8.58 -6.25
N ILE A 41 -5.38 -9.72 -5.88
CA ILE A 41 -5.46 -10.91 -6.71
C ILE A 41 -6.89 -11.46 -6.57
N PRO A 42 -7.60 -11.75 -7.68
CA PRO A 42 -8.94 -12.31 -7.63
C PRO A 42 -8.95 -13.62 -6.83
N HIS A 43 -9.47 -13.55 -5.61
CA HIS A 43 -9.70 -14.72 -4.77
C HIS A 43 -11.20 -14.86 -4.48
N ARG A 44 -11.62 -16.10 -4.24
CA ARG A 44 -12.96 -16.43 -3.73
C ARG A 44 -13.26 -15.84 -2.35
N LYS A 45 -12.26 -15.24 -1.68
CA LYS A 45 -12.42 -14.64 -0.35
C LYS A 45 -13.03 -13.24 -0.49
N PRO A 46 -14.20 -12.99 0.12
CA PRO A 46 -14.82 -11.67 0.11
C PRO A 46 -14.13 -10.71 1.09
N ARG A 47 -13.10 -11.14 1.84
CA ARG A 47 -12.47 -10.33 2.89
C ARG A 47 -10.98 -10.18 2.67
N MET A 48 -10.50 -8.95 2.88
CA MET A 48 -9.09 -8.59 2.80
C MET A 48 -8.69 -7.79 4.04
N VAL A 49 -7.60 -8.19 4.69
CA VAL A 49 -7.01 -7.44 5.80
C VAL A 49 -5.67 -6.89 5.34
N ILE A 50 -5.47 -5.59 5.57
CA ILE A 50 -4.26 -4.86 5.18
C ILE A 50 -3.58 -4.41 6.46
N TYR A 51 -2.32 -4.81 6.63
CA TYR A 51 -1.52 -4.42 7.77
C TYR A 51 -0.65 -3.22 7.42
N SER A 52 -0.69 -2.18 8.25
CA SER A 52 0.12 -0.97 8.09
C SER A 52 0.78 -0.61 9.41
N ASP A 53 2.01 -0.09 9.35
CA ASP A 53 2.73 0.42 10.51
C ASP A 53 2.60 1.93 10.69
N ASN A 54 1.64 2.55 10.01
CA ASN A 54 1.37 3.97 10.11
C ASN A 54 -0.03 4.21 10.67
N GLN A 55 -0.11 4.68 11.91
CA GLN A 55 -1.38 4.91 12.60
C GLN A 55 -2.27 5.92 11.87
N ASN A 56 -1.72 7.03 11.37
CA ASN A 56 -2.49 8.02 10.59
C ASN A 56 -3.18 7.39 9.37
N THR A 57 -2.52 6.42 8.71
CA THR A 57 -3.11 5.62 7.62
C THR A 57 -4.28 4.82 8.13
N VAL A 58 -4.11 4.09 9.23
CA VAL A 58 -5.19 3.30 9.83
C VAL A 58 -6.37 4.20 10.21
N ASP A 59 -6.13 5.38 10.77
CA ASP A 59 -7.17 6.29 11.24
C ASP A 59 -8.03 6.85 10.10
N ILE A 60 -7.43 7.26 8.98
CA ILE A 60 -8.21 7.74 7.82
C ILE A 60 -8.99 6.61 7.16
N TRP A 61 -8.45 5.39 7.16
CA TRP A 61 -9.12 4.21 6.62
C TRP A 61 -10.26 3.73 7.51
N HIS A 62 -10.11 3.87 8.83
CA HIS A 62 -11.16 3.54 9.79
C HIS A 62 -12.29 4.57 9.77
N SER A 63 -11.96 5.86 9.71
CA SER A 63 -12.96 6.94 9.73
C SER A 63 -13.59 7.22 8.36
N LEU A 64 -12.98 6.72 7.29
CA LEU A 64 -13.31 7.08 5.89
C LEU A 64 -13.35 8.59 5.65
N LYS A 65 -12.51 9.32 6.39
CA LYS A 65 -12.45 10.78 6.36
C LYS A 65 -10.99 11.20 6.26
N ALA A 66 -10.67 12.01 5.25
CA ALA A 66 -9.35 12.61 5.12
C ALA A 66 -9.41 13.98 4.46
N SER A 67 -8.37 14.79 4.65
CA SER A 67 -8.14 16.01 3.88
C SER A 67 -7.51 15.67 2.53
N ALA A 68 -7.53 16.63 1.60
CA ALA A 68 -6.69 16.53 0.42
C ALA A 68 -5.20 16.51 0.83
N PRO A 69 -4.33 15.73 0.15
CA PRO A 69 -4.60 14.89 -1.01
C PRO A 69 -5.06 13.45 -0.69
N TYR A 70 -5.10 13.04 0.57
CA TYR A 70 -5.41 11.67 1.01
C TYR A 70 -6.83 11.23 0.65
N ASN A 71 -7.79 12.15 0.66
CA ASN A 71 -9.20 11.84 0.35
C ASN A 71 -9.35 11.25 -1.06
N GLN A 72 -8.54 11.71 -2.02
CA GLN A 72 -8.58 11.17 -3.38
C GLN A 72 -8.11 9.71 -3.44
N LEU A 73 -7.12 9.35 -2.62
CA LEU A 73 -6.64 7.96 -2.49
C LEU A 73 -7.68 7.04 -1.86
N LEU A 74 -8.41 7.54 -0.87
CA LEU A 74 -9.52 6.82 -0.24
C LEU A 74 -10.64 6.58 -1.25
N ILE A 75 -11.10 7.62 -1.96
CA ILE A 75 -12.18 7.49 -2.96
C ILE A 75 -11.85 6.40 -3.98
N ILE A 76 -10.66 6.45 -4.60
CA ILE A 76 -10.24 5.47 -5.61
C ILE A 76 -10.31 4.05 -5.07
N ALA A 77 -9.84 3.84 -3.84
CA ALA A 77 -9.82 2.50 -3.29
C ALA A 77 -11.21 2.05 -2.81
N ILE A 78 -12.06 2.94 -2.30
CA ILE A 78 -13.44 2.61 -1.94
C ILE A 78 -14.28 2.27 -3.18
N ASP A 79 -14.12 3.00 -4.27
CA ASP A 79 -14.76 2.67 -5.55
C ASP A 79 -14.38 1.24 -5.98
N GLU A 80 -13.09 0.88 -5.89
CA GLU A 80 -12.63 -0.48 -6.20
C GLU A 80 -13.21 -1.53 -5.24
N ILE A 81 -13.27 -1.22 -3.94
CA ILE A 81 -13.84 -2.12 -2.92
C ILE A 81 -15.31 -2.42 -3.22
N ILE A 82 -16.09 -1.40 -3.60
CA ILE A 82 -17.50 -1.52 -3.99
C ILE A 82 -17.62 -2.36 -5.27
N ASN A 83 -16.81 -2.07 -6.28
CA ASN A 83 -16.81 -2.79 -7.56
C ASN A 83 -16.47 -4.28 -7.38
N LEU A 84 -15.49 -4.59 -6.53
CA LEU A 84 -15.06 -5.95 -6.22
C LEU A 84 -15.97 -6.67 -5.22
N GLN A 85 -16.90 -5.95 -4.58
CA GLN A 85 -17.78 -6.45 -3.53
C GLN A 85 -17.02 -7.17 -2.41
N ILE A 86 -15.98 -6.53 -1.89
CA ILE A 86 -15.16 -7.08 -0.80
C ILE A 86 -15.30 -6.26 0.49
N ASP A 87 -15.12 -6.92 1.62
CA ASP A 87 -14.89 -6.27 2.90
C ASP A 87 -13.40 -6.06 3.12
N THR A 88 -12.98 -4.83 3.39
CA THR A 88 -11.59 -4.52 3.73
C THR A 88 -11.44 -4.00 5.13
N ARG A 89 -10.37 -4.39 5.83
CA ARG A 89 -9.95 -3.76 7.09
C ARG A 89 -8.48 -3.39 7.05
N VAL A 90 -8.17 -2.17 7.46
CA VAL A 90 -6.78 -1.71 7.65
C VAL A 90 -6.47 -1.77 9.14
N VAL A 91 -5.41 -2.48 9.50
CA VAL A 91 -5.04 -2.77 10.89
C VAL A 91 -3.62 -2.27 11.15
N HIS A 92 -3.45 -1.59 12.29
CA HIS A 92 -2.13 -1.17 12.74
C HIS A 92 -1.29 -2.37 13.19
N ILE A 93 -0.03 -2.41 12.77
CA ILE A 93 0.99 -3.33 13.29
C ILE A 93 2.27 -2.56 13.63
N PRO A 94 3.07 -3.00 14.61
CA PRO A 94 4.38 -2.40 14.85
C PRO A 94 5.29 -2.47 13.61
N SER A 95 6.14 -1.47 13.37
CA SER A 95 7.07 -1.47 12.23
C SER A 95 7.99 -2.68 12.16
N VAL A 96 8.34 -3.27 13.30
CA VAL A 96 9.14 -4.51 13.38
C VAL A 96 8.41 -5.71 12.75
N SER A 97 7.09 -5.74 12.85
CA SER A 97 6.23 -6.75 12.22
C SER A 97 5.98 -6.46 10.73
N ASN A 98 6.30 -5.24 10.26
CA ASN A 98 6.16 -4.82 8.87
C ASN A 98 7.49 -4.86 8.08
N SER A 99 8.45 -5.67 8.56
CA SER A 99 9.84 -5.68 8.07
C SER A 99 9.98 -5.97 6.57
N VAL A 100 9.16 -6.87 6.01
CA VAL A 100 9.20 -7.22 4.58
C VAL A 100 8.78 -6.02 3.71
N ALA A 101 7.64 -5.39 4.03
CA ALA A 101 7.17 -4.23 3.29
C ALA A 101 8.14 -3.05 3.41
N ASN A 102 8.75 -2.87 4.59
CA ASN A 102 9.78 -1.84 4.81
C ASN A 102 11.03 -2.11 3.96
N ALA A 103 11.52 -3.35 3.89
CA ALA A 103 12.63 -3.73 3.03
C ALA A 103 12.32 -3.51 1.54
N LEU A 104 11.15 -3.95 1.07
CA LEU A 104 10.68 -3.74 -0.31
C LEU A 104 10.55 -2.25 -0.65
N SER A 105 10.03 -1.43 0.27
CA SER A 105 9.85 0.01 0.02
C SER A 105 11.16 0.76 -0.19
N ARG A 106 12.26 0.18 0.30
CA ARG A 106 13.64 0.69 0.20
C ARG A 106 14.46 -0.04 -0.87
N PHE A 107 13.83 -0.90 -1.67
CA PHE A 107 14.50 -1.74 -2.68
C PHE A 107 15.58 -2.67 -2.09
N ASN A 108 15.50 -3.00 -0.79
CA ASN A 108 16.39 -3.96 -0.15
C ASN A 108 15.86 -5.39 -0.36
N ASN A 109 15.90 -5.84 -1.61
CA ASN A 109 15.33 -7.12 -2.04
C ASN A 109 16.04 -8.33 -1.41
N GLY A 110 17.32 -8.18 -1.06
CA GLY A 110 18.08 -9.22 -0.36
C GLY A 110 17.50 -9.51 1.03
N VAL A 111 17.23 -8.45 1.82
CA VAL A 111 16.58 -8.61 3.13
C VAL A 111 15.16 -9.14 2.98
N ALA A 112 14.39 -8.66 1.99
CA ALA A 112 13.03 -9.15 1.76
C ALA A 112 13.01 -10.66 1.44
N SER A 113 13.94 -11.12 0.58
CA SER A 113 14.07 -12.53 0.20
C SER A 113 14.63 -13.41 1.31
N TYR A 114 15.46 -12.85 2.19
CA TYR A 114 15.95 -13.53 3.40
C TYR A 114 14.81 -13.76 4.40
N LEU A 115 13.98 -12.73 4.64
CA LEU A 115 12.83 -12.82 5.54
C LEU A 115 11.73 -13.74 5.02
N VAL A 116 11.51 -13.76 3.70
CA VAL A 116 10.51 -14.61 3.04
C VAL A 116 11.18 -15.37 1.89
N PRO A 117 11.66 -16.60 2.14
CA PRO A 117 12.22 -17.42 1.08
C PRO A 117 11.20 -17.71 -0.02
N ARG A 118 11.65 -17.53 -1.28
CA ARG A 118 10.84 -17.62 -2.51
C ARG A 118 9.84 -16.47 -2.67
N LEU A 119 10.10 -15.30 -2.09
CA LEU A 119 9.37 -14.07 -2.40
C LEU A 119 9.63 -13.68 -3.86
N GLU A 120 8.57 -13.64 -4.65
CA GLU A 120 8.61 -13.03 -5.98
C GLU A 120 8.40 -11.51 -5.83
N ILE A 121 9.21 -10.70 -6.49
CA ILE A 121 9.16 -9.23 -6.38
C ILE A 121 8.89 -8.64 -7.75
N LEU A 122 7.71 -8.05 -7.91
CA LEU A 122 7.25 -7.41 -9.15
C LEU A 122 7.33 -5.89 -9.06
N SER A 123 7.51 -5.26 -10.21
CA SER A 123 7.33 -3.82 -10.36
C SER A 123 5.87 -3.49 -10.63
N PHE A 124 5.39 -2.35 -10.14
CA PHE A 124 4.08 -1.82 -10.51
C PHE A 124 4.10 -0.31 -10.72
N GLN A 125 3.02 0.23 -11.29
CA GLN A 125 2.77 1.67 -11.36
C GLN A 125 1.47 2.02 -10.63
N PRO A 126 1.51 2.98 -9.68
CA PRO A 126 0.32 3.58 -9.09
C PRO A 126 -0.58 4.25 -10.14
N PRO A 127 -1.86 4.51 -9.81
CA PRO A 127 -2.73 5.31 -10.64
C PRO A 127 -2.09 6.64 -11.07
N ARG A 128 -2.38 7.08 -12.30
CA ARG A 128 -1.81 8.29 -12.89
C ARG A 128 -2.03 9.50 -11.97
N GLY A 129 -0.99 10.32 -11.80
CA GLY A 129 -1.02 11.52 -10.97
C GLY A 129 -0.80 11.29 -9.46
N MET A 130 -0.80 10.05 -8.97
CA MET A 130 -0.71 9.76 -7.52
C MET A 130 0.71 9.60 -6.99
N LEU A 131 1.73 9.60 -7.85
CA LEU A 131 3.13 9.48 -7.44
C LEU A 131 3.75 10.80 -6.96
N GLY A 132 2.94 11.76 -6.48
CA GLY A 132 3.43 13.09 -6.09
C GLY A 132 3.63 14.04 -7.27
N ALA A 133 2.80 13.91 -8.32
CA ALA A 133 2.73 14.95 -9.34
C ALA A 133 2.11 16.19 -8.67
N VAL A 134 2.96 17.17 -8.38
CA VAL A 134 2.58 18.53 -8.01
C VAL A 134 1.50 18.97 -9.00
N GLN A 135 0.27 19.19 -8.53
CA GLN A 135 -0.67 20.00 -9.31
C GLN A 135 -0.02 21.39 -9.38
N LYS A 136 0.43 21.75 -10.59
CA LYS A 136 0.87 23.10 -10.90
C LYS A 136 -0.26 24.09 -10.68
#